data_AF-A0A9P6LXC6-F1
#
_entry.id   AF-A0A9P6LXC6-F1
#
_cell.length_a   1.000
_cell.length_b   1.000
_cell.length_c   1.000
_cell.angle_alpha   90.00
_cell.angle_beta   90.00
_cell.angle_gamma   90.00
#
_symmetry.space_group_name_H-M   'P 1'
#
loop_
_entity.id
_entity.type
_entity.pdbx_description
1 polymer ?
#
loop_
_entity_poly.entity_id
_entity_poly.type
_entity_poly.pdbx_seq_one_letter_code
_entity_poly.pdbx_strand_id
1 'polypeptide(L)'
;TDMVYQVTHSITPPFRFNEFFEAMNKYGYKVRTVEDKVWRNALTEHALKSQDTVLFPLLHIQTDHLPGTTSSPEMRDTNTQRVMVCKPGFEATPRMSTELVGTYLAYMVKTGFLPRPAVQGDDDVLTLPDLGTRV
;
A
#
# COMPACT_ATOMS: atom_id res chain seq x y z
N THR A 1 25.41 -10.92 18.74
CA THR A 1 25.64 -10.28 17.44
C THR A 1 24.34 -9.62 17.07
N ASP A 2 24.33 -8.31 16.89
CA ASP A 2 23.10 -7.58 16.57
C ASP A 2 22.61 -7.98 15.17
N MET A 3 21.30 -8.19 15.06
CA MET A 3 20.69 -8.69 13.83
C MET A 3 20.61 -7.57 12.80
N VAL A 4 21.07 -7.83 11.58
CA VAL A 4 21.06 -6.84 10.50
C VAL A 4 19.92 -7.17 9.54
N TYR A 5 18.93 -6.29 9.46
CA TYR A 5 17.85 -6.41 8.49
C TYR A 5 18.27 -5.88 7.13
N GLN A 6 17.98 -6.66 6.09
CA GLN A 6 18.15 -6.23 4.71
C GLN A 6 16.91 -5.44 4.25
N VAL A 7 17.09 -4.16 3.91
CA VAL A 7 16.01 -3.20 3.65
C VAL A 7 15.30 -3.41 2.30
N THR A 8 15.81 -4.28 1.42
CA THR A 8 15.17 -4.53 0.12
C THR A 8 14.25 -5.75 0.19
N HIS A 9 12.95 -5.54 0.00
CA HIS A 9 11.99 -6.64 -0.15
C HIS A 9 12.34 -7.54 -1.33
N SER A 10 12.06 -8.84 -1.20
CA SER A 10 12.14 -9.74 -2.35
C SER A 10 11.10 -9.35 -3.40
N ILE A 11 11.54 -9.32 -4.65
CA ILE A 11 10.72 -8.96 -5.82
C ILE A 11 9.91 -10.14 -6.37
N THR A 12 10.13 -11.36 -5.87
CA THR A 12 9.55 -12.59 -6.43
C THR A 12 8.78 -13.41 -5.39
N PRO A 13 7.46 -13.64 -5.56
CA PRO A 13 6.57 -12.94 -6.49
C PRO A 13 6.44 -11.44 -6.13
N PRO A 14 6.15 -10.57 -7.11
CA PRO A 14 5.94 -9.15 -6.85
C PRO A 14 4.61 -8.93 -6.15
N PHE A 15 4.58 -7.96 -5.23
CA PHE A 15 3.33 -7.47 -4.63
C PHE A 15 2.82 -6.27 -5.43
N ARG A 16 1.61 -6.38 -5.98
CA ARG A 16 1.00 -5.39 -6.87
C ARG A 16 0.03 -4.49 -6.11
N PHE A 17 -0.20 -3.30 -6.65
CA PHE A 17 -1.21 -2.38 -6.10
C PHE A 17 -2.61 -3.01 -6.05
N ASN A 18 -2.97 -3.88 -7.00
CA ASN A 18 -4.25 -4.59 -6.94
C ASN A 18 -4.36 -5.49 -5.70
N GLU A 19 -3.29 -6.21 -5.34
CA GLU A 19 -3.26 -7.03 -4.11
C GLU A 19 -3.38 -6.14 -2.86
N PHE A 20 -2.78 -4.94 -2.89
CA PHE A 20 -2.94 -3.95 -1.83
C PHE A 20 -4.40 -3.48 -1.69
N PHE A 21 -5.05 -3.11 -2.80
CA PHE A 21 -6.44 -2.66 -2.79
C PHE A 21 -7.43 -3.77 -2.44
N GLU A 22 -7.16 -5.00 -2.86
CA GLU A 22 -7.91 -6.19 -2.44
C GLU A 22 -7.77 -6.42 -0.93
N ALA A 23 -6.57 -6.26 -0.36
CA ALA A 23 -6.38 -6.30 1.08
C ALA A 23 -7.19 -5.21 1.80
N MET A 24 -7.22 -3.97 1.28
CA MET A 24 -8.07 -2.91 1.85
C MET A 24 -9.56 -3.29 1.86
N ASN A 25 -10.06 -3.92 0.79
CA ASN A 25 -11.44 -4.42 0.73
C ASN A 25 -11.72 -5.47 1.81
N LYS A 26 -10.78 -6.38 2.06
CA LYS A 26 -10.91 -7.39 3.13
C LYS A 26 -11.04 -6.78 4.52
N TYR A 27 -10.50 -5.58 4.76
CA TYR A 27 -10.67 -4.83 6.01
C TYR A 27 -11.89 -3.89 6.01
N GLY A 28 -12.78 -3.97 5.02
CA GLY A 28 -14.04 -3.22 5.00
C GLY A 28 -13.98 -1.82 4.38
N TYR A 29 -12.87 -1.46 3.72
CA TYR A 29 -12.83 -0.27 2.86
C TYR A 29 -13.51 -0.58 1.53
N LYS A 30 -14.12 0.42 0.89
CA LYS A 30 -14.81 0.26 -0.40
C LYS A 30 -13.90 0.75 -1.53
N VAL A 31 -13.08 -0.15 -2.07
CA VAL A 31 -12.19 0.13 -3.20
C VAL A 31 -12.63 -0.69 -4.41
N ARG A 32 -12.71 -0.06 -5.57
CA ARG A 32 -13.06 -0.74 -6.83
C ARG A 32 -11.95 -0.56 -7.85
N THR A 33 -11.55 -1.66 -8.48
CA THR A 33 -10.70 -1.63 -9.66
C THR A 33 -11.52 -1.13 -10.83
N VAL A 34 -11.06 -0.07 -11.48
CA VAL A 34 -11.68 0.51 -12.68
C VAL A 34 -10.59 0.81 -13.70
N GLU A 35 -10.98 1.04 -14.95
CA GLU A 35 -10.03 1.52 -15.94
C GLU A 35 -9.46 2.88 -15.54
N ASP A 36 -8.17 3.07 -15.85
CA ASP A 36 -7.42 4.27 -15.54
C ASP A 36 -8.10 5.55 -16.06
N LYS A 37 -8.70 5.52 -17.26
CA LYS A 37 -9.49 6.65 -17.80
C LYS A 37 -10.71 6.97 -16.94
N VAL A 38 -11.41 5.96 -16.43
CA VAL A 38 -12.59 6.13 -15.57
C VAL A 38 -12.18 6.73 -14.22
N TRP A 39 -11.11 6.21 -13.62
CA TRP A 39 -10.56 6.72 -12.37
C TRP A 39 -10.12 8.19 -12.51
N ARG A 40 -9.38 8.50 -13.57
CA ARG A 40 -8.91 9.86 -13.90
C ARG A 40 -10.04 10.87 -14.06
N ASN A 41 -11.09 10.50 -14.80
CA ASN A 41 -12.25 11.36 -14.98
C ASN A 41 -12.96 11.63 -13.64
N ALA A 42 -13.15 10.60 -12.83
CA ALA A 42 -13.77 10.75 -11.50
C ALA A 42 -12.94 11.66 -10.57
N LEU A 43 -11.61 11.54 -10.59
CA LEU A 43 -10.71 12.41 -9.83
C LEU A 43 -10.83 13.87 -10.26
N THR A 44 -10.77 14.14 -11.56
CA THR A 44 -10.90 15.50 -12.11
C THR A 44 -12.24 16.12 -11.77
N GLU A 45 -13.33 15.40 -11.99
CA GLU A 45 -14.67 15.88 -11.64
C GLU A 45 -14.81 16.19 -10.15
N HIS A 46 -14.25 15.36 -9.27
CA HIS A 46 -14.36 15.57 -7.83
C HIS A 46 -13.52 16.77 -7.37
N ALA A 47 -12.28 16.89 -7.85
CA ALA A 47 -11.39 17.97 -7.49
C ALA A 47 -11.90 19.35 -7.97
N LEU A 48 -12.59 19.42 -9.11
CA LEU A 48 -13.19 20.66 -9.62
C LEU A 48 -14.49 21.06 -8.90
N LYS A 49 -15.17 20.13 -8.22
CA LYS A 49 -16.44 20.39 -7.53
C LYS A 49 -16.29 21.07 -6.17
N SER A 50 -15.11 21.01 -5.54
CA SER A 50 -14.88 21.58 -4.21
C SER A 50 -13.55 22.33 -4.16
N GLN A 51 -13.61 23.61 -3.78
CA GLN A 51 -12.43 24.50 -3.71
C GLN A 51 -11.43 24.09 -2.61
N ASP A 52 -11.87 23.33 -1.61
CA ASP A 52 -11.06 22.85 -0.48
C ASP A 52 -10.63 21.38 -0.62
N THR A 53 -10.72 20.81 -1.83
CA THR A 53 -10.44 19.38 -2.01
C THR A 53 -8.93 19.12 -1.91
N VAL A 54 -8.53 18.34 -0.91
CA VAL A 54 -7.15 17.83 -0.74
C VAL A 54 -6.62 16.99 -1.92
N LEU A 55 -7.48 16.70 -2.89
CA LEU A 55 -7.15 15.97 -4.12
C LEU A 55 -6.66 16.89 -5.24
N PHE A 56 -6.74 18.22 -5.09
CA PHE A 56 -6.24 19.16 -6.10
C PHE A 56 -4.74 18.96 -6.41
N PRO A 57 -3.85 18.73 -5.43
CA PRO A 57 -2.45 18.40 -5.68
C PRO A 57 -2.25 17.12 -6.53
N LEU A 58 -3.20 16.18 -6.50
CA LEU A 58 -3.14 14.95 -7.29
C LEU A 58 -3.48 15.17 -8.78
N LEU A 59 -4.10 16.29 -9.14
CA LEU A 59 -4.35 16.64 -10.54
C LEU A 59 -3.05 16.90 -11.31
N HIS A 60 -2.01 17.39 -10.64
CA HIS A 60 -0.69 17.58 -11.28
C HIS A 60 -0.10 16.24 -11.76
N ILE A 61 -0.30 15.16 -11.00
CA ILE A 61 0.13 13.78 -11.38
C ILE A 61 -0.57 13.31 -12.68
N GLN A 62 -1.74 13.86 -12.98
CA GLN A 62 -2.55 13.49 -14.15
C GLN A 62 -2.32 14.40 -15.36
N THR A 63 -1.94 15.66 -15.12
CA THR A 63 -1.71 16.66 -16.17
C THR A 63 -0.35 16.45 -16.84
N ASP A 64 0.63 16.05 -16.04
CA ASP A 64 1.84 15.43 -16.55
C ASP A 64 1.44 14.03 -16.97
N HIS A 65 1.27 13.78 -18.27
CA HIS A 65 1.16 12.42 -18.77
C HIS A 65 2.16 11.56 -18.00
N LEU A 66 1.71 10.49 -17.35
CA LEU A 66 2.61 9.44 -16.93
C LEU A 66 2.72 8.52 -18.14
N PRO A 67 3.66 8.73 -19.10
CA PRO A 67 4.10 7.64 -19.93
C PRO A 67 4.77 6.60 -19.00
N GLY A 68 5.37 5.55 -19.55
CA GLY A 68 6.09 4.53 -18.76
C GLY A 68 7.21 5.03 -17.82
N THR A 69 7.38 6.33 -17.59
CA THR A 69 8.27 6.98 -16.63
C THR A 69 7.85 6.86 -15.16
N THR A 70 6.61 6.46 -14.85
CA THR A 70 6.23 6.05 -13.47
C THR A 70 6.33 4.55 -13.22
N SER A 71 6.62 3.76 -14.26
CA SER A 71 7.02 2.39 -14.04
C SER A 71 8.33 2.43 -13.28
N SER A 72 8.30 1.98 -12.02
CA SER A 72 9.55 1.73 -11.31
C SER A 72 10.39 0.74 -12.12
N PRO A 73 11.71 0.92 -12.20
CA PRO A 73 12.58 -0.01 -12.93
C PRO A 73 12.44 -1.40 -12.32
N GLU A 74 12.44 -2.44 -13.17
CA GLU A 74 12.54 -3.82 -12.71
C GLU A 74 13.90 -4.02 -12.03
N MET A 75 13.90 -4.06 -10.71
CA MET A 75 15.08 -4.34 -9.91
C MET A 75 15.30 -5.85 -9.83
N ARG A 76 16.54 -6.34 -9.95
CA ARG A 76 16.89 -7.74 -9.70
C ARG A 76 17.52 -7.88 -8.32
N ASP A 77 17.06 -8.84 -7.51
CA ASP A 77 17.53 -9.05 -6.13
C ASP A 77 18.47 -10.25 -5.97
N THR A 78 18.88 -10.91 -7.06
CA THR A 78 19.64 -12.19 -7.03
C THR A 78 20.93 -12.14 -6.22
N ASN A 79 21.70 -11.04 -6.30
CA ASN A 79 22.92 -10.88 -5.52
C ASN A 79 22.61 -10.71 -4.02
N THR A 80 21.55 -9.98 -3.70
CA THR A 80 21.15 -9.77 -2.31
C THR A 80 20.63 -11.06 -1.70
N GLN A 81 19.85 -11.85 -2.44
CA GLN A 81 19.42 -13.19 -2.02
C GLN A 81 20.61 -14.12 -1.75
N ARG A 82 21.64 -14.09 -2.60
CA ARG A 82 22.87 -14.86 -2.40
C ARG A 82 23.61 -14.49 -1.12
N VAL A 83 23.74 -13.21 -0.82
CA VAL A 83 24.41 -12.75 0.41
C VAL A 83 23.66 -13.20 1.66
N MET A 84 22.32 -13.11 1.64
CA MET A 84 21.47 -13.51 2.77
C MET A 84 21.59 -15.00 3.09
N VAL A 85 21.65 -15.87 2.08
CA VAL A 85 21.81 -17.32 2.29
C VAL A 85 23.20 -17.66 2.83
N CYS A 86 24.24 -16.96 2.37
CA CYS A 86 25.62 -17.32 2.66
C CYS A 86 26.16 -16.75 3.99
N LYS A 87 25.49 -15.78 4.61
CA LYS A 87 25.98 -15.13 5.84
C LYS A 87 24.99 -15.27 7.01
N PRO A 88 25.38 -15.88 8.14
CA PRO A 88 24.56 -15.88 9.34
C PRO A 88 24.43 -14.45 9.90
N GLY A 89 23.27 -14.13 10.48
CA GLY A 89 22.97 -12.81 11.05
C GLY A 89 22.18 -11.86 10.15
N PHE A 90 21.79 -12.31 8.96
CA PHE A 90 20.84 -11.60 8.09
C PHE A 90 19.48 -12.30 8.12
N GLU A 91 18.42 -11.52 8.36
CA GLU A 91 17.04 -11.95 8.20
C GLU A 91 16.37 -11.16 7.07
N ALA A 92 15.55 -11.84 6.27
CA ALA A 92 14.76 -11.19 5.24
C ALA A 92 13.72 -10.28 5.89
N THR A 93 13.49 -9.10 5.31
CA THR A 93 12.34 -8.28 5.68
C THR A 93 11.04 -9.06 5.45
N PRO A 94 10.06 -8.98 6.37
CA PRO A 94 8.76 -9.62 6.18
C PRO A 94 8.17 -9.24 4.83
N ARG A 95 7.58 -10.20 4.12
CA ARG A 95 6.96 -9.89 2.81
C ARG A 95 5.71 -9.03 3.00
N MET A 96 5.39 -8.23 1.98
CA MET A 96 4.08 -7.60 1.90
C MET A 96 2.99 -8.67 1.91
N SER A 97 2.01 -8.51 2.79
CA SER A 97 0.92 -9.45 3.00
C SER A 97 -0.35 -8.70 3.43
N THR A 98 -1.50 -9.38 3.43
CA THR A 98 -2.76 -8.77 3.89
C THR A 98 -2.67 -8.35 5.36
N GLU A 99 -1.95 -9.09 6.19
CA GLU A 99 -1.74 -8.82 7.61
C GLU A 99 -0.88 -7.55 7.82
N LEU A 100 0.18 -7.40 7.02
CA LEU A 100 1.03 -6.20 7.07
C LEU A 100 0.25 -4.96 6.60
N VAL A 101 -0.57 -5.09 5.56
CA VAL A 101 -1.48 -4.01 5.13
C VAL A 101 -2.46 -3.65 6.25
N GLY A 102 -3.00 -4.63 6.97
CA GLY A 102 -3.85 -4.39 8.14
C GLY A 102 -3.16 -3.57 9.23
N THR A 103 -1.89 -3.85 9.50
CA THR A 103 -1.06 -3.07 10.42
C THR A 103 -0.93 -1.61 9.97
N TYR A 104 -0.66 -1.37 8.68
CA TYR A 104 -0.57 -0.01 8.13
C TYR A 104 -1.91 0.73 8.21
N LEU A 105 -3.02 0.07 7.90
CA LEU A 105 -4.35 0.65 8.00
C LEU A 105 -4.71 0.99 9.45
N ALA A 106 -4.43 0.08 10.39
CA ALA A 106 -4.64 0.33 11.82
C ALA A 106 -3.84 1.56 12.30
N TYR A 107 -2.61 1.72 11.83
CA TYR A 107 -1.77 2.87 12.16
C TYR A 107 -2.36 4.17 11.59
N MET A 108 -2.78 4.15 10.32
CA MET A 108 -3.41 5.31 9.67
C MET A 108 -4.73 5.70 10.35
N VAL A 109 -5.52 4.73 10.81
CA VAL A 109 -6.74 4.99 11.60
C VAL A 109 -6.40 5.59 12.96
N LYS A 110 -5.42 5.01 13.66
CA LYS A 110 -5.01 5.45 15.00
C LYS A 110 -4.43 6.86 15.01
N THR A 111 -3.71 7.24 13.97
CA THR A 111 -3.17 8.60 13.78
C THR A 111 -4.22 9.60 13.29
N GLY A 112 -5.43 9.15 12.93
CA GLY A 112 -6.49 9.98 12.38
C GLY A 112 -6.29 10.36 10.91
N PHE A 113 -5.35 9.73 10.21
CA PHE A 113 -5.11 9.97 8.79
C PHE A 113 -6.19 9.34 7.90
N LEU A 114 -6.69 8.15 8.28
CA LEU A 114 -7.81 7.49 7.62
C LEU A 114 -9.01 7.36 8.57
N PRO A 115 -10.25 7.46 8.06
CA PRO A 115 -11.42 7.06 8.83
C PRO A 115 -11.41 5.55 9.05
N ARG A 116 -12.16 5.10 10.07
CA ARG A 116 -12.42 3.68 10.28
C ARG A 116 -13.13 3.07 9.05
N PRO A 117 -12.92 1.77 8.77
CA PRO A 117 -13.58 1.10 7.65
C PRO A 117 -15.10 1.21 7.74
N ALA A 118 -15.75 1.27 6.57
CA ALA A 118 -17.19 1.49 6.47
C ALA A 118 -18.01 0.25 6.87
N VAL A 119 -17.42 -0.95 6.76
CA VAL A 119 -18.03 -2.23 7.13
C VAL A 119 -17.21 -2.83 8.26
N GLN A 120 -17.85 -3.19 9.38
CA GLN A 120 -17.24 -3.81 10.55
C GLN A 120 -18.20 -4.86 11.12
N GLY A 121 -17.66 -5.97 11.63
CA GLY A 121 -18.45 -7.00 12.32
C GLY A 121 -19.22 -7.96 11.42
N ASP A 122 -18.88 -8.03 10.13
CA ASP A 122 -19.34 -9.08 9.22
C ASP A 122 -18.32 -10.23 9.25
N ASP A 123 -18.78 -11.47 9.17
CA ASP A 123 -17.94 -12.68 9.29
C ASP A 123 -16.90 -12.76 8.15
N ASP A 124 -17.21 -12.16 7.00
CA ASP A 124 -16.33 -12.11 5.83
C ASP A 124 -15.33 -10.93 5.84
N VAL A 125 -15.37 -10.07 6.87
CA VAL A 125 -14.51 -8.87 6.97
C VAL A 125 -13.47 -9.01 8.08
N LEU A 126 -12.20 -8.81 7.72
CA LEU A 126 -11.09 -8.83 8.65
C LEU A 126 -11.15 -7.63 9.61
N THR A 127 -10.85 -7.88 10.87
CA THR A 127 -10.74 -6.84 11.89
C THR A 127 -9.33 -6.24 11.88
N LEU A 128 -9.23 -4.91 11.98
CA LEU A 128 -7.96 -4.22 12.10
C LEU A 128 -7.24 -4.60 13.41
N PRO A 129 -5.93 -4.85 13.39
CA PRO A 129 -5.19 -5.20 14.60
C PRO A 129 -5.13 -4.04 15.60
N ASP A 130 -5.16 -4.36 16.89
CA ASP A 130 -4.89 -3.38 17.94
C ASP A 130 -3.38 -3.12 18.05
N LEU A 131 -2.98 -1.86 17.83
CA LEU A 131 -1.58 -1.42 17.91
C LEU A 131 -1.19 -0.96 19.32
N GLY A 132 -2.02 -1.20 20.34
CA GLY A 132 -1.78 -0.78 21.72
C GLY A 132 -1.75 0.75 21.89
N THR A 133 -1.12 1.26 22.95
CA THR A 133 -1.14 2.70 23.30
C THR A 133 0.00 3.53 22.71
N ARG A 134 1.03 2.93 22.11
CA ARG A 134 2.16 3.69 21.53
C ARG A 134 1.95 3.97 20.04
N VAL A 135 2.08 5.23 19.65
CA VAL A 135 2.27 5.70 18.27
C VAL A 135 3.55 6.50 18.27
#